data_AF-A0A243W756-F1
#
_entry.id   AF-A0A243W756-F1
#
_cell.length_a   1.000
_cell.length_b   1.000
_cell.length_c   1.000
_cell.angle_alpha   90.00
_cell.angle_beta   90.00
_cell.angle_gamma   90.00
#
_symmetry.space_group_name_H-M   'P 1'
#
loop_
_entity.id
_entity.type
_entity.pdbx_description
1 polymer ?
#
loop_
_entity_poly.entity_id
_entity_poly.type
_entity_poly.pdbx_seq_one_letter_code
_entity_poly.pdbx_strand_id
1 'polypeptide(L)'
;MDDLSTEAARRRAIAWATALAANTPLEPQAYEQALLDEYAVGALTLEQVLRLLDERVKHVLYRSRATQAFTEEQISELLETSRAWNEQHGITGLLCYSDRQFVQLLEGKAHPVDLLYARIQRDPRHQQVTTLSTAQGAQRFFADWQMGFVTADEGEFHWVLTSLEHPSHNASLIEQYVQDPHLRT
;
A
#
# COMPACT_ATOMS: atom_id res chain seq x y z
N MET A 1 6.22 28.19 -26.50
CA MET A 1 6.36 26.99 -25.66
C MET A 1 7.55 27.29 -24.77
N ASP A 2 7.31 27.57 -23.48
CA ASP A 2 8.38 28.00 -22.56
C ASP A 2 9.48 26.94 -22.53
N ASP A 3 10.73 27.39 -22.66
CA ASP A 3 11.90 26.53 -22.55
C ASP A 3 12.06 26.08 -21.09
N LEU A 4 11.71 24.83 -20.81
CA LEU A 4 11.84 24.21 -19.49
C LEU A 4 13.29 23.76 -19.18
N SER A 5 14.28 24.29 -19.90
CA SER A 5 15.70 24.01 -19.67
C SER A 5 16.22 24.55 -18.34
N THR A 6 15.61 25.59 -17.78
CA THR A 6 16.05 26.22 -16.52
C THR A 6 15.25 25.73 -15.31
N GLU A 7 15.90 25.64 -14.14
CA GLU A 7 15.22 25.36 -12.85
C GLU A 7 14.07 26.34 -12.57
N ALA A 8 14.31 27.64 -12.79
CA ALA A 8 13.29 28.68 -12.55
C ALA A 8 12.04 28.47 -13.42
N ALA A 9 12.22 28.09 -14.69
CA ALA A 9 11.10 27.76 -15.58
C ALA A 9 10.33 26.52 -15.10
N ARG A 10 11.03 25.45 -14.70
CA ARG A 10 10.40 24.23 -14.18
C ARG A 10 9.62 24.47 -12.90
N ARG A 11 10.21 25.17 -11.91
CA ARG A 11 9.52 25.53 -10.66
C ARG A 11 8.23 26.30 -10.92
N ARG A 12 8.28 27.28 -11.83
CA ARG A 12 7.10 28.08 -12.20
C ARG A 12 6.02 27.22 -12.87
N ALA A 13 6.40 26.34 -13.78
CA ALA A 13 5.47 25.44 -14.46
C ALA A 13 4.78 24.48 -13.49
N ILE A 14 5.53 23.88 -12.56
CA ILE A 14 4.99 23.00 -11.52
C ILE A 14 4.02 23.76 -10.62
N ALA A 15 4.43 24.92 -10.08
CA ALA A 15 3.58 25.72 -9.20
C ALA A 15 2.24 26.09 -9.87
N TRP A 16 2.28 26.43 -11.15
CA TRP A 16 1.09 26.72 -11.93
C TRP A 16 0.20 25.48 -12.13
N ALA A 17 0.78 24.34 -12.51
CA ALA A 17 0.04 23.09 -12.67
C ALA A 17 -0.61 22.62 -11.36
N THR A 18 0.13 22.64 -10.25
CA THR A 18 -0.40 22.28 -8.92
C THR A 18 -1.53 23.22 -8.49
N ALA A 19 -1.37 24.53 -8.71
CA ALA A 19 -2.43 25.50 -8.40
C ALA A 19 -3.71 25.28 -9.23
N LEU A 20 -3.58 24.88 -10.49
CA LEU A 20 -4.74 24.54 -11.34
C LEU A 20 -5.43 23.25 -10.92
N ALA A 21 -4.68 22.27 -10.42
CA ALA A 21 -5.20 20.99 -9.99
C ALA A 21 -5.74 20.99 -8.55
N ALA A 22 -5.49 22.06 -7.78
CA ALA A 22 -5.88 22.16 -6.38
C ALA A 22 -7.39 21.91 -6.18
N ASN A 23 -7.73 21.08 -5.20
CA ASN A 23 -9.10 20.64 -4.91
C ASN A 23 -9.75 19.81 -6.04
N THR A 24 -8.95 19.15 -6.86
CA THR A 24 -9.42 18.19 -7.87
C THR A 24 -8.78 16.82 -7.66
N PRO A 25 -9.32 15.74 -8.25
CA PRO A 25 -8.67 14.43 -8.23
C PRO A 25 -7.27 14.38 -8.87
N LEU A 26 -6.86 15.44 -9.56
CA LEU A 26 -5.55 15.59 -10.20
C LEU A 26 -4.52 16.28 -9.28
N GLU A 27 -4.92 16.69 -8.07
CA GLU A 27 -4.00 17.28 -7.11
C GLU A 27 -2.88 16.27 -6.76
N PRO A 28 -1.59 16.65 -6.91
CA PRO A 28 -0.49 15.74 -6.68
C PRO A 28 -0.48 15.16 -5.26
N GLN A 29 -0.30 13.86 -5.15
CA GLN A 29 -0.07 13.22 -3.85
C GLN A 29 1.36 13.49 -3.35
N ALA A 30 1.64 13.21 -2.07
CA ALA A 30 2.94 13.48 -1.46
C ALA A 30 4.12 12.88 -2.24
N TYR A 31 3.98 11.65 -2.76
CA TYR A 31 5.01 11.01 -3.59
C TYR A 31 5.18 11.71 -4.94
N GLU A 32 4.08 12.08 -5.59
CA GLU A 32 4.11 12.79 -6.87
C GLU A 32 4.74 14.19 -6.71
N GLN A 33 4.40 14.89 -5.62
CA GLN A 33 5.00 16.17 -5.27
C GLN A 33 6.52 16.05 -5.06
N ALA A 34 6.98 15.01 -4.36
CA ALA A 34 8.42 14.77 -4.18
C ALA A 34 9.13 14.57 -5.53
N LEU A 35 8.54 13.81 -6.47
CA LEU A 35 9.11 13.64 -7.81
C LEU A 35 9.14 14.95 -8.61
N LEU A 36 8.11 15.78 -8.48
CA LEU A 36 8.05 17.09 -9.13
C LEU A 36 9.12 18.04 -8.55
N ASP A 37 9.37 18.00 -7.25
CA ASP A 37 10.42 18.80 -6.60
C ASP A 37 11.82 18.40 -7.09
N GLU A 38 12.10 17.10 -7.21
CA GLU A 38 13.36 16.59 -7.79
C GLU A 38 13.51 16.95 -9.28
N TYR A 39 12.42 16.94 -10.04
CA TYR A 39 12.42 17.43 -11.43
C TYR A 39 12.65 18.94 -11.51
N ALA A 40 12.10 19.71 -10.57
CA ALA A 40 12.26 21.16 -10.53
C ALA A 40 13.74 21.57 -10.44
N VAL A 41 14.48 20.92 -9.55
CA VAL A 41 15.93 21.14 -9.35
C VAL A 41 16.80 20.44 -10.39
N GLY A 42 16.24 19.53 -11.18
CA GLY A 42 16.94 18.79 -12.23
C GLY A 42 17.74 17.60 -11.77
N ALA A 43 17.45 17.08 -10.57
CA ALA A 43 17.89 15.76 -10.15
C ALA A 43 17.21 14.66 -10.97
N LEU A 44 15.97 14.89 -11.43
CA LEU A 44 15.26 14.01 -12.35
C LEU A 44 14.97 14.68 -13.69
N THR A 45 14.93 13.88 -14.75
CA THR A 45 14.35 14.25 -16.05
C THR A 45 12.84 13.98 -16.06
N LEU A 46 12.10 14.59 -17.00
CA LEU A 46 10.67 14.30 -17.16
C LEU A 46 10.41 12.81 -17.47
N GLU A 47 11.25 12.19 -18.28
CA GLU A 47 11.16 10.76 -18.60
C GLU A 47 11.31 9.89 -17.34
N GLN A 48 12.27 10.23 -16.46
CA GLN A 48 12.45 9.53 -15.19
C GLN A 48 11.25 9.71 -14.26
N VAL A 49 10.68 10.92 -14.17
CA VAL A 49 9.45 11.17 -13.40
C VAL A 49 8.31 10.31 -13.92
N LEU A 50 8.06 10.32 -15.23
CA LEU A 50 6.97 9.56 -15.84
C LEU A 50 7.11 8.05 -15.59
N ARG A 51 8.34 7.53 -15.68
CA ARG A 51 8.63 6.13 -15.33
C ARG A 51 8.36 5.84 -13.85
N LEU A 52 8.87 6.66 -12.94
CA LEU A 52 8.67 6.50 -11.49
C LEU A 52 7.20 6.62 -11.08
N LEU A 53 6.42 7.41 -11.81
CA LEU A 53 4.96 7.46 -11.65
C LEU A 53 4.33 6.16 -12.15
N ASP A 54 4.70 5.61 -13.31
CA ASP A 54 4.13 4.35 -13.82
C ASP A 54 4.47 3.14 -12.93
N GLU A 55 5.67 3.13 -12.35
CA GLU A 55 6.18 2.06 -11.49
C GLU A 55 5.75 2.17 -10.02
N ARG A 56 5.06 3.26 -9.63
CA ARG A 56 4.71 3.52 -8.23
C ARG A 56 3.83 2.43 -7.64
N VAL A 57 4.06 2.18 -6.36
CA VAL A 57 3.33 1.20 -5.56
C VAL A 57 2.24 1.91 -4.78
N LYS A 58 1.00 1.44 -4.92
CA LYS A 58 -0.13 1.82 -4.09
C LYS A 58 -0.17 0.92 -2.86
N HIS A 59 -0.38 1.54 -1.72
CA HIS A 59 -0.57 0.90 -0.43
C HIS A 59 -1.99 1.17 0.08
N VAL A 60 -2.68 0.13 0.54
CA VAL A 60 -3.95 0.25 1.26
C VAL A 60 -3.83 -0.51 2.57
N LEU A 61 -3.89 0.22 3.69
CA LEU A 61 -4.01 -0.37 5.01
C LEU A 61 -5.46 -0.25 5.46
N TYR A 62 -6.04 -1.36 5.89
CA TYR A 62 -7.38 -1.36 6.46
C TYR A 62 -7.49 -2.28 7.66
N ARG A 63 -8.54 -2.06 8.45
CA ARG A 63 -8.98 -3.01 9.48
C ARG A 63 -10.44 -3.38 9.31
N SER A 64 -10.83 -4.54 9.82
CA SER A 64 -12.21 -5.01 9.80
C SER A 64 -12.48 -6.00 10.92
N ARG A 65 -13.74 -6.37 11.10
CA ARG A 65 -14.17 -7.38 12.08
C ARG A 65 -14.81 -8.57 11.37
N ALA A 66 -14.27 -9.77 11.58
CA ALA A 66 -14.85 -11.01 11.11
C ALA A 66 -16.28 -11.20 11.64
N THR A 67 -17.21 -11.64 10.79
CA THR A 67 -18.62 -11.88 11.17
C THR A 67 -18.76 -13.09 12.09
N GLN A 68 -17.81 -14.04 12.00
CA GLN A 68 -17.63 -15.18 12.91
C GLN A 68 -16.14 -15.35 13.21
N ALA A 69 -15.79 -16.08 14.28
CA ALA A 69 -14.40 -16.47 14.51
C ALA A 69 -13.97 -17.49 13.45
N PHE A 70 -12.82 -17.26 12.85
CA PHE A 70 -12.23 -18.20 11.90
C PHE A 70 -11.51 -19.32 12.64
N THR A 71 -11.63 -20.55 12.14
CA THR A 71 -10.74 -21.66 12.51
C THR A 71 -9.41 -21.55 11.75
N GLU A 72 -8.40 -22.30 12.20
CA GLU A 72 -7.11 -22.36 11.51
C GLU A 72 -7.25 -22.83 10.06
N GLU A 73 -8.14 -23.79 9.80
CA GLU A 73 -8.42 -24.29 8.45
C GLU A 73 -9.04 -23.21 7.56
N GLN A 74 -10.00 -22.44 8.10
CA GLN A 74 -10.64 -21.35 7.36
C GLN A 74 -9.65 -20.22 7.04
N ILE A 75 -8.70 -19.95 7.95
CA ILE A 75 -7.59 -19.02 7.68
C ILE A 75 -6.68 -19.57 6.59
N SER A 76 -6.32 -20.86 6.64
CA SER A 76 -5.49 -21.49 5.61
C SER A 76 -6.14 -21.39 4.22
N GLU A 77 -7.42 -21.73 4.09
CA GLU A 77 -8.18 -21.63 2.83
C GLU A 77 -8.26 -20.18 2.32
N LEU A 78 -8.45 -19.22 3.24
CA LEU A 78 -8.42 -17.79 2.92
C LEU A 78 -7.05 -17.37 2.36
N LEU A 79 -5.96 -17.81 3.00
CA LEU A 79 -4.60 -17.48 2.59
C LEU A 79 -4.26 -18.11 1.25
N GLU A 80 -4.57 -19.37 1.02
CA GLU A 80 -4.34 -20.05 -0.27
C GLU A 80 -5.01 -19.29 -1.42
N THR A 81 -6.29 -18.94 -1.24
CA THR A 81 -7.05 -18.18 -2.24
C THR A 81 -6.44 -16.79 -2.45
N SER A 82 -6.04 -16.13 -1.36
CA SER A 82 -5.47 -14.77 -1.40
C SER A 82 -4.11 -14.77 -2.10
N ARG A 83 -3.23 -15.70 -1.76
CA ARG A 83 -1.87 -15.83 -2.32
C ARG A 83 -1.93 -16.12 -3.82
N ALA A 84 -2.77 -17.05 -4.25
CA ALA A 84 -2.94 -17.37 -5.68
C ALA A 84 -3.47 -16.17 -6.49
N TRP A 85 -4.46 -15.45 -5.95
CA TRP A 85 -4.99 -14.26 -6.63
C TRP A 85 -3.95 -13.13 -6.66
N ASN A 86 -3.25 -12.91 -5.55
CA ASN A 86 -2.24 -11.88 -5.42
C ASN A 86 -1.05 -12.11 -6.35
N GLU A 87 -0.55 -13.34 -6.46
CA GLU A 87 0.52 -13.70 -7.38
C GLU A 87 0.15 -13.35 -8.83
N GLN A 88 -1.05 -13.74 -9.28
CA GLN A 88 -1.54 -13.47 -10.63
C GLN A 88 -1.66 -11.98 -10.97
N HIS A 89 -1.83 -11.13 -9.95
CA HIS A 89 -2.06 -9.69 -10.12
C HIS A 89 -0.89 -8.82 -9.63
N GLY A 90 0.22 -9.46 -9.21
CA GLY A 90 1.38 -8.78 -8.64
C GLY A 90 1.01 -7.95 -7.40
N ILE A 91 0.21 -8.52 -6.49
CA ILE A 91 -0.10 -7.93 -5.18
C ILE A 91 0.74 -8.62 -4.11
N THR A 92 1.18 -7.85 -3.13
CA THR A 92 1.88 -8.34 -1.95
C THR A 92 1.28 -7.73 -0.70
N GLY A 93 1.71 -8.18 0.47
CA GLY A 93 1.39 -7.53 1.73
C GLY A 93 1.34 -8.47 2.91
N LEU A 94 0.59 -8.05 3.93
CA LEU A 94 0.48 -8.74 5.20
C LEU A 94 -0.96 -8.71 5.70
N LEU A 95 -1.44 -9.87 6.15
CA LEU A 95 -2.69 -10.06 6.88
C LEU A 95 -2.38 -10.45 8.31
N CYS A 96 -2.96 -9.74 9.27
CA CYS A 96 -2.92 -10.12 10.68
C CYS A 96 -4.33 -10.35 11.21
N TYR A 97 -4.50 -11.43 11.97
CA TYR A 97 -5.77 -11.84 12.57
C TYR A 97 -5.60 -12.06 14.08
N SER A 98 -6.54 -11.52 14.86
CA SER A 98 -6.64 -11.73 16.32
C SER A 98 -8.08 -11.57 16.76
N ASP A 99 -8.64 -12.53 17.50
CA ASP A 99 -10.03 -12.53 18.03
C ASP A 99 -11.06 -11.78 17.16
N ARG A 100 -11.31 -12.28 15.95
CA ARG A 100 -12.26 -11.70 14.96
C ARG A 100 -11.87 -10.33 14.43
N GLN A 101 -10.66 -9.83 14.66
CA GLN A 101 -10.15 -8.60 14.08
C GLN A 101 -9.17 -8.92 12.96
N PHE A 102 -9.29 -8.19 11.86
CA PHE A 102 -8.31 -8.22 10.78
C PHE A 102 -7.65 -6.85 10.67
N VAL A 103 -6.35 -6.84 10.43
CA VAL A 103 -5.63 -5.71 9.82
C VAL A 103 -4.87 -6.24 8.61
N GLN A 104 -4.96 -5.55 7.48
CA GLN A 104 -4.29 -5.98 6.25
C GLN A 104 -3.71 -4.80 5.50
N LEU A 105 -2.45 -4.94 5.09
CA LEU A 105 -1.77 -4.08 4.15
C LEU A 105 -1.76 -4.75 2.78
N LEU A 106 -2.20 -4.04 1.74
CA LEU A 106 -2.13 -4.46 0.35
C LEU A 106 -1.19 -3.54 -0.42
N GLU A 107 -0.34 -4.12 -1.26
CA GLU A 107 0.66 -3.38 -2.03
C GLU A 107 0.67 -3.82 -3.50
N GLY A 108 0.76 -2.87 -4.43
CA GLY A 108 0.88 -3.18 -5.84
C GLY A 108 0.52 -2.02 -6.75
N LYS A 109 0.33 -2.29 -8.04
CA LYS A 109 -0.17 -1.26 -8.96
C LYS A 109 -1.56 -0.79 -8.51
N ALA A 110 -1.86 0.49 -8.72
CA ALA A 110 -3.09 1.10 -8.22
C ALA A 110 -4.35 0.34 -8.65
N HIS A 111 -4.46 -0.02 -9.92
CA HIS A 111 -5.66 -0.67 -10.46
C HIS A 111 -5.92 -2.07 -9.86
N PRO A 112 -4.97 -3.02 -9.84
CA PRO A 112 -5.16 -4.29 -9.15
C PRO A 112 -5.53 -4.15 -7.66
N VAL A 113 -4.84 -3.26 -6.94
CA VAL A 113 -5.10 -3.03 -5.51
C VAL A 113 -6.50 -2.48 -5.28
N ASP A 114 -6.94 -1.51 -6.10
CA ASP A 114 -8.28 -0.93 -6.00
C ASP A 114 -9.38 -1.96 -6.29
N LEU A 115 -9.17 -2.81 -7.31
CA LEU A 115 -10.10 -3.89 -7.64
C LEU A 115 -10.20 -4.91 -6.49
N LEU A 116 -9.06 -5.35 -5.96
CA LEU A 116 -9.04 -6.30 -4.84
C LEU A 116 -9.70 -5.70 -3.61
N TYR A 117 -9.32 -4.47 -3.23
CA TYR A 117 -9.84 -3.82 -2.05
C TYR A 117 -11.35 -3.58 -2.15
N ALA A 118 -11.86 -3.21 -3.33
CA ALA A 118 -13.30 -3.11 -3.56
C ALA A 118 -14.04 -4.46 -3.38
N ARG A 119 -13.42 -5.58 -3.77
CA ARG A 119 -13.99 -6.93 -3.52
C ARG A 119 -13.98 -7.25 -2.03
N ILE A 120 -12.86 -7.01 -1.36
CA ILE A 120 -12.69 -7.19 0.08
C ILE A 120 -13.76 -6.41 0.84
N GLN A 121 -13.97 -5.12 0.54
CA GLN A 121 -14.98 -4.28 1.21
C GLN A 121 -16.41 -4.84 1.18
N ARG A 122 -16.71 -5.76 0.25
CA ARG A 122 -18.03 -6.37 0.05
C ARG A 122 -18.07 -7.83 0.50
N ASP A 123 -16.98 -8.34 1.07
CA ASP A 123 -16.87 -9.74 1.48
C ASP A 123 -17.76 -10.02 2.71
N PRO A 124 -18.69 -10.99 2.65
CA PRO A 124 -19.62 -11.27 3.75
C PRO A 124 -18.95 -11.88 4.98
N ARG A 125 -17.69 -12.32 4.89
CA ARG A 125 -16.95 -12.92 6.00
C ARG A 125 -16.50 -11.89 7.04
N HIS A 126 -16.59 -10.60 6.72
CA HIS A 126 -16.28 -9.51 7.66
C HIS A 126 -17.24 -8.32 7.54
N GLN A 127 -17.11 -7.38 8.45
CA GLN A 127 -17.89 -6.17 8.55
C GLN A 127 -17.03 -5.05 9.14
N GLN A 128 -17.57 -3.83 9.20
CA GLN A 128 -16.89 -2.66 9.79
C GLN A 128 -15.51 -2.42 9.15
N VAL A 129 -15.44 -2.49 7.82
CA VAL A 129 -14.22 -2.24 7.07
C VAL A 129 -13.89 -0.76 7.13
N THR A 130 -12.75 -0.44 7.73
CA THR A 130 -12.25 0.94 7.85
C THR A 130 -10.89 1.03 7.17
N THR A 131 -10.81 1.84 6.11
CA THR A 131 -9.53 2.24 5.53
C THR A 131 -8.78 3.10 6.55
N LEU A 132 -7.59 2.68 6.95
CA LEU A 132 -6.73 3.42 7.87
C LEU A 132 -5.79 4.35 7.11
N SER A 133 -5.24 3.87 5.98
CA SER A 133 -4.44 4.70 5.10
C SER A 133 -4.55 4.26 3.65
N THR A 134 -4.35 5.21 2.74
CA THR A 134 -4.12 4.95 1.32
C THR A 134 -2.98 5.85 0.89
N ALA A 135 -1.91 5.26 0.38
CA ALA A 135 -0.70 5.97 0.02
C ALA A 135 -0.14 5.44 -1.31
N GLN A 136 0.76 6.21 -1.89
CA GLN A 136 1.57 5.80 -3.03
C GLN A 136 3.05 6.06 -2.71
N GLY A 137 3.94 5.21 -3.22
CA GLY A 137 5.37 5.32 -2.97
C GLY A 137 6.20 4.57 -4.00
N ALA A 138 7.52 4.62 -3.83
CA ALA A 138 8.46 4.04 -4.78
C ALA A 138 8.59 2.51 -4.68
N GLN A 139 8.29 1.93 -3.52
CA GLN A 139 8.62 0.54 -3.22
C GLN A 139 7.53 -0.13 -2.37
N ARG A 140 7.51 -1.46 -2.43
CA ARG A 140 6.78 -2.33 -1.52
C ARG A 140 7.54 -2.43 -0.20
N PHE A 141 6.82 -2.56 0.90
CA PHE A 141 7.37 -2.89 2.21
C PHE A 141 7.56 -4.39 2.39
N PHE A 142 6.70 -5.21 1.78
CA PHE A 142 6.71 -6.68 1.87
C PHE A 142 6.80 -7.30 0.47
N ALA A 143 7.87 -6.98 -0.27
CA ALA A 143 7.98 -7.30 -1.70
C ALA A 143 7.91 -8.81 -2.02
N ASP A 144 8.34 -9.66 -1.11
CA ASP A 144 8.39 -11.12 -1.31
C ASP A 144 7.18 -11.85 -0.72
N TRP A 145 6.19 -11.12 -0.20
CA TRP A 145 5.09 -11.70 0.58
C TRP A 145 3.81 -11.66 -0.25
N GLN A 146 3.49 -12.73 -0.97
CA GLN A 146 2.23 -12.79 -1.77
C GLN A 146 1.03 -12.49 -0.86
N MET A 147 1.04 -13.09 0.34
CA MET A 147 0.30 -12.61 1.49
C MET A 147 0.94 -13.18 2.75
N GLY A 148 1.71 -12.34 3.44
CA GLY A 148 2.21 -12.69 4.77
C GLY A 148 1.06 -12.87 5.76
N PHE A 149 1.21 -13.76 6.73
CA PHE A 149 0.19 -14.01 7.74
C PHE A 149 0.75 -13.96 9.15
N VAL A 150 0.01 -13.29 10.04
CA VAL A 150 0.26 -13.25 11.49
C VAL A 150 -1.02 -13.59 12.22
N THR A 151 -0.98 -14.65 13.04
CA THR A 151 -1.90 -14.81 14.16
C THR A 151 -1.27 -14.13 15.36
N ALA A 152 -2.01 -13.25 16.02
CA ALA A 152 -1.52 -12.44 17.14
C ALA A 152 -2.47 -12.55 18.34
N ASP A 153 -1.94 -12.44 19.56
CA ASP A 153 -2.76 -12.07 20.71
C ASP A 153 -3.16 -10.58 20.67
N GLU A 154 -3.92 -10.10 21.66
CA GLU A 154 -4.40 -8.71 21.67
C GLU A 154 -3.26 -7.67 21.71
N GLY A 155 -2.19 -7.95 22.45
CA GLY A 155 -1.04 -7.06 22.58
C GLY A 155 -0.21 -7.02 21.30
N GLU A 156 0.05 -8.19 20.72
CA GLU A 156 0.73 -8.34 19.44
C GLU A 156 -0.07 -7.70 18.30
N PHE A 157 -1.40 -7.84 18.30
CA PHE A 157 -2.26 -7.26 17.27
C PHE A 157 -2.15 -5.73 17.26
N HIS A 158 -2.17 -5.11 18.44
CA HIS A 158 -1.99 -3.66 18.56
C HIS A 158 -0.61 -3.22 18.06
N TRP A 159 0.44 -3.99 18.39
CA TRP A 159 1.79 -3.72 17.90
C TRP A 159 1.90 -3.84 16.36
N VAL A 160 1.32 -4.88 15.76
CA VAL A 160 1.29 -5.04 14.29
C VAL A 160 0.54 -3.89 13.63
N LEU A 161 -0.65 -3.54 14.16
CA LEU A 161 -1.46 -2.44 13.64
C LEU A 161 -0.69 -1.11 13.62
N THR A 162 -0.15 -0.71 14.77
CA THR A 162 0.63 0.54 14.91
C THR A 162 1.91 0.53 14.07
N SER A 163 2.55 -0.64 13.92
CA SER A 163 3.69 -0.81 13.03
C SER A 163 3.32 -0.60 11.56
N LEU A 164 2.18 -1.14 11.12
CA LEU A 164 1.69 -1.02 9.74
C LEU A 164 1.18 0.39 9.39
N GLU A 165 0.80 1.22 10.37
CA GLU A 165 0.48 2.64 10.13
C GLU A 165 1.72 3.46 9.72
N HIS A 166 2.93 2.98 10.06
CA HIS A 166 4.21 3.59 9.71
C HIS A 166 5.19 2.57 9.10
N PRO A 167 4.84 1.94 7.97
CA PRO A 167 5.56 0.78 7.45
C PRO A 167 6.95 1.13 6.92
N SER A 168 7.18 2.39 6.51
CA SER A 168 8.51 2.88 6.10
C SER A 168 9.58 2.78 7.18
N HIS A 169 9.19 2.74 8.46
CA HIS A 169 10.10 2.59 9.59
C HIS A 169 10.07 1.20 10.22
N ASN A 170 8.93 0.50 10.12
CA ASN A 170 8.66 -0.67 10.94
C ASN A 170 8.55 -1.98 10.15
N ALA A 171 8.56 -1.96 8.80
CA ALA A 171 8.43 -3.18 8.00
C ALA A 171 9.48 -4.24 8.37
N SER A 172 10.74 -3.84 8.54
CA SER A 172 11.83 -4.75 8.92
C SER A 172 11.64 -5.38 10.31
N LEU A 173 10.99 -4.69 11.24
CA LEU A 173 10.66 -5.25 12.56
C LEU A 173 9.59 -6.35 12.44
N ILE A 174 8.60 -6.13 11.57
CA ILE A 174 7.58 -7.13 11.28
C ILE A 174 8.20 -8.34 10.57
N GLU A 175 9.09 -8.12 9.60
CA GLU A 175 9.80 -9.22 8.94
C GLU A 175 10.64 -10.04 9.92
N GLN A 176 11.28 -9.40 10.90
CA GLN A 176 12.02 -10.08 11.97
C GLN A 176 11.13 -10.84 12.95
N TYR A 177 9.90 -10.38 13.16
CA TYR A 177 8.91 -11.05 13.99
C TYR A 177 8.32 -12.28 13.27
N VAL A 178 7.99 -12.17 11.99
CA VAL A 178 7.46 -13.29 11.17
C VAL A 178 8.62 -14.10 10.60
N GLN A 179 9.28 -14.91 11.43
CA GLN A 179 10.47 -15.66 11.00
C GLN A 179 10.16 -16.89 10.15
N ASP A 180 8.96 -17.47 10.29
CA ASP A 180 8.56 -18.64 9.52
C ASP A 180 8.33 -18.27 8.04
N PRO A 181 9.14 -18.82 7.10
CA PRO A 181 8.96 -18.55 5.67
C PRO A 181 7.60 -18.99 5.12
N HIS A 182 6.97 -20.03 5.68
CA HIS A 182 5.65 -20.52 5.23
C HIS A 182 4.53 -19.53 5.53
N LEU A 183 4.75 -18.63 6.48
CA LEU A 183 3.82 -17.54 6.76
C LEU A 183 3.92 -16.41 5.73
N ARG A 184 4.98 -16.34 4.92
CA ARG A 184 5.22 -15.28 3.94
C ARG A 184 4.71 -15.61 2.54
N THR A 185 4.70 -16.90 2.17
CA THR A 185 4.41 -17.40 0.80
C THR A 185 3.12 -18.20 0.70
#